data_AF-A0A8C0MP79-F1
#
_entry.id   AF-A0A8C0MP79-F1
#
_cell.length_a   1.000
_cell.length_b   1.000
_cell.length_c   1.000
_cell.angle_alpha   90.00
_cell.angle_beta   90.00
_cell.angle_gamma   90.00
#
_symmetry.space_group_name_H-M   'P 1'
#
loop_
_entity.id
_entity.type
_entity.pdbx_description
1 polymer ?
#
loop_
_entity_poly.entity_id
_entity_poly.type
_entity_poly.pdbx_seq_one_letter_code
_entity_poly.pdbx_strand_id
1 'polypeptide(L)'
;MSLFSSWIEAIFIISLGFPLYSETSLPPIHEILNVKPNCEKHPPGQNDCTTDLYPVCASNGNTYGNLCAFCTEKRKSGEKFTFLHFGAC
;
A
#
# COMPACT_ATOMS: atom_id res chain seq x y z
N MET A 1 49.08 10.85 22.79
CA MET A 1 48.06 11.47 21.89
C MET A 1 47.67 10.43 20.85
N SER A 2 46.65 9.59 21.05
CA SER A 2 46.04 8.84 19.94
C SER A 2 44.72 8.16 20.33
N LEU A 3 43.78 8.89 20.94
CA LEU A 3 42.42 8.39 21.21
C LEU A 3 41.35 9.11 20.39
N PHE A 4 41.74 10.10 19.58
CA PHE A 4 40.80 10.93 18.82
C PHE A 4 40.61 10.49 17.36
N SER A 5 41.44 9.56 16.85
CA SER A 5 41.43 9.18 15.43
C SER A 5 40.33 8.18 15.07
N SER A 6 40.05 7.19 15.92
CA SER A 6 39.10 6.11 15.57
C SER A 6 37.62 6.49 15.71
N TRP A 7 37.26 7.39 16.62
CA TRP A 7 35.85 7.80 16.78
C TRP A 7 35.44 8.78 15.67
N ILE A 8 36.33 9.68 15.25
CA ILE A 8 36.02 10.61 14.16
C ILE A 8 35.70 9.86 12.85
N GLU A 9 36.48 8.82 12.50
CA GLU A 9 36.16 7.96 11.35
C GLU A 9 34.81 7.23 11.50
N ALA A 10 34.50 6.73 12.70
CA ALA A 10 33.20 6.11 12.96
C ALA A 10 32.02 7.09 12.80
N ILE A 11 32.20 8.36 13.19
CA ILE A 11 31.20 9.41 13.00
C ILE A 11 30.98 9.69 11.51
N PHE A 12 32.05 9.77 10.72
CA PHE A 12 31.96 9.94 9.26
C PHE A 12 31.26 8.75 8.58
N ILE A 13 31.51 7.52 9.02
CA ILE A 13 30.83 6.32 8.48
C ILE A 13 29.34 6.31 8.86
N ILE A 14 28.98 6.68 10.08
CA ILE A 14 27.57 6.72 10.52
C ILE A 14 26.80 7.84 9.79
N SER A 15 27.41 9.02 9.64
CA SER A 15 26.78 10.19 9.00
C SER A 15 26.66 10.06 7.48
N LEU A 16 27.57 9.34 6.80
CA LEU A 16 27.47 9.05 5.37
C LEU A 16 26.64 7.78 5.08
N GLY A 17 26.54 6.84 6.02
CA GLY A 17 25.74 5.62 5.86
C GLY A 17 24.24 5.81 6.10
N PHE A 18 23.85 6.70 7.02
CA PHE A 18 22.44 7.01 7.33
C PHE A 18 21.62 7.56 6.15
N PRO A 19 22.13 8.52 5.34
CA PRO A 19 21.36 9.05 4.21
C PRO A 19 21.14 8.01 3.11
N LEU A 20 22.07 7.07 2.89
CA LEU A 20 21.92 6.01 1.88
C LEU A 20 20.88 4.93 2.27
N TYR A 21 20.65 4.71 3.56
CA TYR A 21 19.66 3.71 4.02
C TYR A 21 18.22 4.24 4.01
N SER A 22 18.02 5.56 4.05
CA SER A 22 16.68 6.16 4.08
C SER A 22 16.00 6.13 2.70
N GLU A 23 16.79 6.23 1.64
CA GLU A 23 16.34 6.29 0.23
C GLU A 23 15.75 4.95 -0.28
N THR A 24 16.01 3.83 0.41
CA THR A 24 15.51 2.50 0.01
C THR A 24 14.20 2.10 0.68
N SER A 25 13.61 2.98 1.51
CA SER A 25 12.34 2.70 2.20
C SER A 25 11.09 3.05 1.40
N LEU A 26 11.22 3.76 0.28
CA LEU A 26 10.12 4.03 -0.65
C LEU A 26 10.05 2.90 -1.69
N PRO A 27 8.94 2.14 -1.76
CA PRO A 27 8.77 1.17 -2.84
C PRO A 27 8.82 1.90 -4.19
N PRO A 28 9.36 1.28 -5.26
CA PRO A 28 9.39 1.88 -6.58
C PRO A 28 7.97 2.30 -6.99
N ILE A 29 7.81 3.50 -7.58
CA ILE A 29 6.51 4.08 -7.97
C ILE A 29 5.67 3.11 -8.83
N HIS A 30 6.34 2.23 -9.59
CA HIS A 30 5.70 1.19 -10.39
C HIS A 30 4.87 0.20 -9.55
N GLU A 31 5.17 0.05 -8.26
CA GLU A 31 4.42 -0.76 -7.31
C GLU A 31 3.18 -0.03 -6.76
N ILE A 32 3.20 1.31 -6.70
CA ILE A 32 2.07 2.15 -6.29
C ILE A 32 0.98 2.17 -7.39
N LEU A 33 1.39 2.13 -8.67
CA LEU A 33 0.46 2.10 -9.81
C LEU A 33 -0.19 0.73 -10.00
N ASN A 34 0.45 -0.35 -9.54
CA ASN A 34 -0.05 -1.73 -9.64
C ASN A 34 -0.59 -2.25 -8.30
N VAL A 35 -1.05 -1.39 -7.40
CA VAL A 35 -1.70 -1.82 -6.16
C VAL A 35 -3.05 -2.45 -6.51
N LYS A 36 -3.05 -3.76 -6.69
CA LYS A 36 -4.29 -4.53 -6.82
C LYS A 36 -4.91 -4.70 -5.42
N PRO A 37 -6.22 -4.49 -5.28
CA PRO A 37 -6.92 -4.76 -4.02
C PRO A 37 -6.81 -6.24 -3.61
N ASN A 38 -6.37 -6.48 -2.37
CA ASN A 38 -6.36 -7.83 -1.80
C ASN A 38 -7.70 -8.14 -1.11
N CYS A 39 -8.54 -8.92 -1.80
CA CYS A 39 -9.82 -9.39 -1.28
C CYS A 39 -9.73 -10.61 -0.35
N GLU A 40 -8.57 -11.26 -0.22
CA GLU A 40 -8.37 -12.38 0.71
C GLU A 40 -8.44 -11.92 2.18
N LYS A 41 -8.11 -10.65 2.44
CA LYS A 41 -8.28 -10.02 3.76
C LYS A 41 -9.74 -9.88 4.18
N HIS A 42 -10.69 -10.12 3.28
CA HIS A 42 -12.12 -9.92 3.48
C HIS A 42 -12.87 -11.23 3.20
N PRO A 43 -12.83 -12.20 4.12
CA PRO A 43 -13.42 -13.52 3.94
C PRO A 43 -14.95 -13.48 3.72
N PRO A 44 -15.49 -14.48 3.02
CA PRO A 44 -16.93 -14.61 2.80
C PRO A 44 -17.68 -14.72 4.13
N GLY A 45 -18.72 -13.89 4.30
CA GLY A 45 -19.55 -13.87 5.51
C GLY A 45 -19.16 -12.79 6.52
N GLN A 46 -18.04 -12.09 6.31
CA GLN A 46 -17.71 -10.89 7.08
C GLN A 46 -18.42 -9.68 6.46
N ASN A 47 -19.52 -9.27 7.10
CA ASN A 47 -20.28 -8.08 6.69
C ASN A 47 -19.77 -6.80 7.36
N ASP A 48 -18.84 -6.93 8.30
CA ASP A 48 -18.28 -5.82 9.06
C ASP A 48 -17.13 -5.20 8.28
N CYS A 49 -17.47 -4.34 7.32
CA CYS A 49 -16.51 -3.43 6.70
C CYS A 49 -16.23 -2.26 7.65
N THR A 50 -14.98 -1.79 7.71
CA THR A 50 -14.71 -0.53 8.39
C THR A 50 -15.47 0.61 7.70
N THR A 51 -15.79 1.65 8.46
CA THR A 51 -16.44 2.86 7.95
C THR A 51 -15.47 3.79 7.23
N ASP A 52 -14.22 3.35 7.02
CA ASP A 52 -13.23 4.10 6.26
C ASP A 52 -13.74 4.30 4.82
N LEU A 53 -13.67 5.53 4.34
CA LEU A 53 -14.19 5.92 3.03
C LEU A 53 -13.04 6.07 2.03
N TYR A 54 -12.51 4.94 1.58
CA TYR A 54 -11.48 4.87 0.53
C TYR A 54 -12.10 4.36 -0.76
N PRO A 55 -12.71 5.24 -1.58
CA PRO A 55 -13.50 4.82 -2.72
C PRO A 55 -12.68 4.04 -3.75
N VAL A 56 -13.35 3.13 -4.46
CA VAL A 56 -12.77 2.25 -5.47
C VAL A 56 -13.65 2.24 -6.72
N CYS A 57 -13.04 2.49 -7.88
CA CYS A 57 -13.70 2.36 -9.17
C CYS A 57 -13.50 0.95 -9.75
N ALA A 58 -14.60 0.37 -10.22
CA ALA A 58 -14.64 -0.96 -10.80
C ALA A 58 -14.98 -0.95 -12.29
N SER A 59 -14.66 -2.03 -12.99
CA SER A 59 -14.87 -2.17 -14.44
C SER A 59 -16.34 -2.18 -14.87
N ASN A 60 -17.27 -2.30 -13.91
CA ASN A 60 -18.71 -2.17 -14.14
C ASN A 60 -19.20 -0.71 -14.07
N GLY A 61 -18.29 0.26 -13.88
CA GLY A 61 -18.61 1.69 -13.79
C GLY A 61 -19.15 2.12 -12.42
N ASN A 62 -19.17 1.22 -11.42
CA ASN A 62 -19.64 1.54 -10.08
C ASN A 62 -18.48 1.95 -9.17
N THR A 63 -18.73 2.98 -8.36
CA THR A 63 -17.88 3.40 -7.25
C THR A 63 -18.31 2.69 -5.97
N TYR A 64 -17.38 2.00 -5.34
CA TYR A 64 -17.57 1.37 -4.02
C TYR A 64 -16.94 2.24 -2.96
N GLY A 65 -17.64 2.50 -1.84
CA GLY A 65 -17.17 3.43 -0.80
C GLY A 65 -15.88 2.99 -0.10
N ASN A 66 -15.59 1.69 -0.11
CA ASN A 66 -14.33 1.13 0.35
C ASN A 66 -13.99 -0.22 -0.32
N LEU A 67 -12.76 -0.67 -0.05
CA LEU A 67 -12.23 -1.93 -0.54
C LEU A 67 -13.06 -3.15 -0.09
N CYS A 68 -13.53 -3.16 1.15
CA CYS A 68 -14.33 -4.26 1.69
C CYS A 68 -15.66 -4.42 0.94
N ALA A 69 -16.35 -3.30 0.68
CA ALA A 69 -17.58 -3.27 -0.09
C ALA A 69 -17.35 -3.75 -1.53
N PHE A 70 -16.27 -3.29 -2.17
CA PHE A 70 -15.87 -3.76 -3.50
C PHE A 70 -15.67 -5.29 -3.53
N CYS A 71 -14.87 -5.85 -2.61
CA CYS A 71 -14.58 -7.29 -2.56
C CYS A 71 -15.83 -8.13 -2.29
N THR A 72 -16.72 -7.63 -1.43
CA THR A 72 -17.99 -8.28 -1.10
C THR A 72 -18.89 -8.38 -2.33
N GLU A 73 -19.08 -7.27 -3.03
CA GLU A 73 -19.93 -7.23 -4.23
C GLU A 73 -19.28 -7.97 -5.41
N LYS A 74 -17.94 -7.90 -5.54
CA LYS A 74 -17.21 -8.68 -6.54
C LYS A 74 -17.47 -10.17 -6.35
N ARG A 75 -17.38 -10.68 -5.13
CA ARG A 75 -17.66 -12.09 -4.82
C ARG A 75 -19.14 -12.45 -5.04
N LYS A 76 -20.08 -11.61 -4.60
CA LYS A 76 -21.53 -11.82 -4.85
C LYS A 76 -21.85 -11.87 -6.34
N SER A 77 -21.14 -11.08 -7.15
CA SER A 77 -21.31 -11.08 -8.60
C SER A 77 -20.71 -12.31 -9.29
N GLY A 78 -19.87 -13.09 -8.60
CA GLY A 78 -19.08 -14.17 -9.22
C GLY A 78 -17.87 -13.64 -10.00
N GLU A 79 -17.21 -12.61 -9.48
CA GLU A 79 -16.04 -11.96 -10.08
C GLU A 79 -16.26 -11.36 -11.48
N LYS A 80 -17.49 -10.90 -11.77
CA LYS A 80 -17.88 -10.34 -13.07
C LYS A 80 -17.20 -9.01 -13.43
N PHE A 81 -16.57 -8.35 -12.47
CA PHE A 81 -15.90 -7.09 -12.67
C PHE A 81 -14.55 -7.05 -11.93
N THR A 82 -13.66 -6.21 -12.44
CA THR A 82 -12.31 -6.03 -11.92
C THR A 82 -12.15 -4.64 -11.30
N PHE A 83 -11.07 -4.47 -10.55
CA PHE A 83 -10.63 -3.17 -10.08
C PHE A 83 -10.05 -2.37 -11.25
N LEU A 84 -10.37 -1.07 -11.30
CA LEU A 84 -9.74 -0.13 -12.23
C LEU A 84 -8.72 0.76 -11.52
N HIS A 85 -9.19 1.55 -10.55
CA HIS A 85 -8.36 2.46 -9.79
C HIS A 85 -9.01 2.82 -8.44
N PHE A 86 -8.22 3.38 -7.52
CA PHE A 86 -8.74 4.01 -6.31
C PHE A 86 -9.37 5.37 -6.66
N GLY A 87 -10.36 5.80 -5.89
CA GLY A 87 -11.20 6.95 -6.19
C GLY A 87 -12.58 6.56 -6.72
N ALA A 88 -13.40 7.57 -6.97
CA ALA A 88 -14.65 7.39 -7.68
C ALA A 88 -14.39 7.18 -9.18
N CYS A 89 -15.21 6.34 -9.81
CA CYS A 89 -15.57 6.53 -11.21
C CYS A 89 -16.36 7.85 -11.33
#